data_AF-A0A497DZM2-F1
#
_entry.id   AF-A0A497DZM2-F1
#
_cell.length_a   1.000
_cell.length_b   1.000
_cell.length_c   1.000
_cell.angle_alpha   90.00
_cell.angle_beta   90.00
_cell.angle_gamma   90.00
#
_symmetry.space_group_name_H-M   'P 1'
#
loop_
_entity.id
_entity.type
_entity.pdbx_description
1 polymer ?
#
loop_
_entity_poly.entity_id
_entity_poly.type
_entity_poly.pdbx_seq_one_letter_code
_entity_poly.pdbx_strand_id
1 'polypeptide(L)'
;MLHFKVKMTKSVSLYNFSKLLHLVAKSKKATQLVESAEKLFLRFGLEKVTVEEICQTAQVSKMTFYRYFQNKIHLFLFIINRIMTRAEKKYYEIMAQDVDYKEKARQIVQMKIETSQDFSYQMLKDYLNSPYPNIKKFINQKTSEYFHLFLKDFHKAQQRGEIRKNIKPEFILYILNRLGDFVGDENLLQHYASPQELTEELTNFFFFGILPANPIASPPENSSSSGRQEAKHPPSPSSAGKQPSAVHQTQKNSSSRVKK
;
A
#
# COMPACT_ATOMS: atom_id res chain seq x y z
N MET A 1 14.09 18.30 13.75
CA MET A 1 12.73 18.88 13.85
C MET A 1 12.30 19.34 12.44
N LEU A 2 11.96 18.41 11.54
CA LEU A 2 11.48 18.76 10.19
C LEU A 2 9.98 19.07 10.27
N HIS A 3 9.63 20.33 10.02
CA HIS A 3 8.25 20.78 9.90
C HIS A 3 7.63 20.27 8.60
N PHE A 4 7.02 19.09 8.63
CA PHE A 4 6.12 18.65 7.57
C PHE A 4 4.75 19.34 7.76
N LYS A 5 4.68 20.63 7.38
CA LYS A 5 3.40 21.26 7.09
C LYS A 5 2.85 20.59 5.83
N VAL A 6 2.07 19.53 6.00
CA VAL A 6 1.24 18.96 4.94
C VAL A 6 0.23 20.04 4.57
N LYS A 7 0.56 20.87 3.57
CA LYS A 7 -0.39 21.79 2.96
C LYS A 7 -1.55 20.95 2.43
N MET A 8 -2.74 21.13 3.00
CA MET A 8 -3.98 20.60 2.44
C MET A 8 -4.13 21.11 1.00
N THR A 9 -3.75 20.29 0.02
CA THR A 9 -3.97 20.57 -1.38
C THR A 9 -5.42 20.26 -1.70
N LYS A 10 -6.16 21.30 -2.08
CA LYS A 10 -7.57 21.33 -2.53
C LYS A 10 -7.87 20.47 -3.79
N SER A 11 -7.08 19.44 -4.08
CA SER A 11 -7.10 18.72 -5.37
C SER A 11 -8.21 17.66 -5.48
N VAL A 12 -8.75 17.10 -4.39
CA VAL A 12 -9.96 16.24 -4.48
C VAL A 12 -11.21 17.05 -4.89
N SER A 13 -11.21 18.38 -4.71
CA SER A 13 -12.29 19.22 -5.24
C SER A 13 -12.37 19.22 -6.78
N LEU A 14 -11.33 18.76 -7.48
CA LEU A 14 -11.31 18.73 -8.95
C LEU A 14 -12.32 17.74 -9.55
N TYR A 15 -12.70 16.69 -8.82
CA TYR A 15 -13.56 15.63 -9.37
C TYR A 15 -15.04 15.70 -8.95
N ASN A 16 -15.39 16.56 -7.98
CA ASN A 16 -16.76 16.77 -7.47
C ASN A 16 -17.60 15.46 -7.34
N PHE A 17 -16.99 14.41 -6.77
CA PHE A 17 -17.60 13.09 -6.70
C PHE A 17 -18.85 13.03 -5.83
N SER A 18 -19.05 13.96 -4.90
CA SER A 18 -20.29 14.05 -4.12
C SER A 18 -21.51 14.32 -5.02
N LYS A 19 -21.40 15.29 -5.93
CA LYS A 19 -22.45 15.57 -6.93
C LYS A 19 -22.65 14.39 -7.87
N LEU A 20 -21.55 13.78 -8.34
CA LEU A 20 -21.62 12.64 -9.25
C LEU A 20 -22.27 11.42 -8.60
N LEU A 21 -21.96 11.13 -7.34
CA LEU A 21 -22.55 10.05 -6.56
C LEU A 21 -24.08 10.21 -6.47
N HIS A 22 -24.55 11.42 -6.16
CA HIS A 22 -25.97 11.72 -6.10
C HIS A 22 -26.66 11.60 -7.48
N LEU A 23 -26.00 12.03 -8.57
CA LEU A 23 -26.52 11.87 -9.93
C LEU A 23 -26.60 10.39 -10.36
N VAL A 24 -25.59 9.60 -10.02
CA VAL A 24 -25.56 8.15 -10.30
C VAL A 24 -26.68 7.45 -9.54
N ALA A 25 -26.84 7.75 -8.25
CA ALA A 25 -27.87 7.14 -7.39
C ALA A 25 -29.30 7.42 -7.88
N LYS A 26 -29.55 8.54 -8.57
CA LYS A 26 -30.85 8.88 -9.15
C LYS A 26 -31.15 8.23 -10.50
N SER A 27 -30.19 7.52 -11.11
CA SER A 27 -30.35 6.93 -12.43
C SER A 27 -30.01 5.44 -12.41
N LYS A 28 -31.01 4.60 -12.66
CA LYS A 28 -30.83 3.14 -12.81
C LYS A 28 -29.77 2.81 -13.86
N LYS A 29 -29.79 3.48 -15.01
CA LYS A 29 -28.79 3.30 -16.08
C LYS A 29 -27.38 3.69 -15.64
N ALA A 30 -27.23 4.80 -14.90
CA ALA A 30 -25.92 5.21 -14.39
C ALA A 30 -25.40 4.25 -13.31
N THR A 31 -26.29 3.74 -12.46
CA THR A 31 -25.96 2.73 -11.45
C THR A 31 -25.49 1.43 -12.12
N GLN A 32 -26.24 0.92 -13.10
CA GLN A 32 -25.85 -0.25 -13.89
C GLN A 32 -24.50 -0.06 -14.60
N LEU A 33 -24.26 1.13 -15.16
CA LEU A 33 -23.00 1.50 -15.78
C LEU A 33 -21.83 1.39 -14.79
N VAL A 34 -21.96 2.00 -13.61
CA VAL A 34 -20.92 1.99 -12.58
C VAL A 34 -20.69 0.58 -12.03
N GLU A 35 -21.74 -0.19 -11.77
CA GLU A 35 -21.62 -1.56 -11.25
C GLU A 35 -20.97 -2.50 -12.26
N SER A 36 -21.30 -2.37 -13.54
CA SER A 36 -20.67 -3.16 -14.61
C SER A 36 -19.20 -2.79 -14.77
N ALA A 37 -18.89 -1.48 -14.77
CA ALA A 37 -17.52 -1.01 -14.82
C ALA A 37 -16.70 -1.45 -13.61
N GLU A 38 -17.27 -1.42 -12.39
CA GLU A 38 -16.59 -1.89 -11.19
C GLU A 38 -16.22 -3.37 -11.35
N LYS A 39 -17.16 -4.24 -11.72
CA LYS A 39 -16.87 -5.67 -11.93
C LYS A 39 -15.78 -5.89 -12.99
N LEU A 40 -15.82 -5.16 -14.10
CA LEU A 40 -14.83 -5.26 -15.16
C LEU A 40 -13.44 -4.79 -14.69
N PHE A 41 -13.35 -3.63 -14.04
CA PHE A 41 -12.08 -3.11 -13.55
C PHE A 41 -11.48 -3.99 -12.46
N LEU A 42 -12.29 -4.49 -11.52
CA LEU A 42 -11.80 -5.40 -10.49
C LEU A 42 -11.18 -6.65 -11.13
N ARG A 43 -11.84 -7.23 -12.12
CA ARG A 43 -11.41 -8.48 -12.76
C ARG A 43 -10.28 -8.35 -13.79
N PHE A 44 -10.21 -7.23 -14.51
CA PHE A 44 -9.31 -7.11 -15.67
C PHE A 44 -8.32 -5.94 -15.57
N GLY A 45 -8.49 -5.04 -14.60
CA GLY A 45 -7.76 -3.80 -14.48
C GLY A 45 -8.27 -2.71 -15.43
N LEU A 46 -7.66 -1.53 -15.31
CA LEU A 46 -8.00 -0.32 -16.06
C LEU A 46 -7.65 -0.45 -17.55
N GLU A 47 -6.46 -0.96 -17.87
CA GLU A 47 -5.95 -0.98 -19.25
C GLU A 47 -6.82 -1.83 -20.18
N LYS A 48 -7.11 -3.06 -19.75
CA LYS A 48 -7.77 -4.07 -20.58
C LYS A 48 -9.26 -3.84 -20.80
N VAL A 49 -9.87 -2.91 -20.05
CA VAL A 49 -11.31 -2.62 -20.15
C VAL A 49 -11.53 -1.42 -21.06
N THR A 50 -12.48 -1.52 -21.99
CA THR A 50 -12.87 -0.44 -22.91
C THR A 50 -14.19 0.21 -22.51
N VAL A 51 -14.45 1.43 -23.00
CA VAL A 51 -15.74 2.12 -22.76
C VAL A 51 -16.88 1.35 -23.43
N GLU A 52 -16.59 0.77 -24.60
CA GLU A 52 -17.46 -0.08 -25.39
C GLU A 52 -17.93 -1.31 -24.59
N GLU A 53 -16.99 -2.08 -24.03
CA GLU A 53 -17.30 -3.26 -23.23
C GLU A 53 -18.10 -2.91 -21.97
N ILE A 54 -17.76 -1.81 -21.31
CA ILE A 54 -18.53 -1.31 -20.15
C ILE A 54 -19.97 -1.00 -20.58
N CYS A 55 -20.15 -0.27 -21.67
CA CYS A 55 -21.48 0.11 -22.17
C CYS A 55 -22.30 -1.12 -22.58
N GLN A 56 -21.67 -2.07 -23.27
CA GLN A 56 -22.30 -3.31 -23.70
C GLN A 56 -22.74 -4.16 -22.49
N THR A 57 -21.85 -4.34 -21.51
CA THR A 57 -22.14 -5.11 -20.29
C THR A 57 -23.26 -4.47 -19.48
N ALA A 58 -23.26 -3.13 -19.38
CA ALA A 58 -24.28 -2.38 -18.68
C ALA A 58 -25.59 -2.20 -19.48
N GLN A 59 -25.63 -2.60 -20.75
CA GLN A 59 -26.76 -2.37 -21.66
C GLN A 59 -27.14 -0.88 -21.78
N VAL A 60 -26.14 -0.01 -21.90
CA VAL A 60 -26.31 1.44 -22.06
C VAL A 60 -25.58 1.97 -23.30
N SER A 61 -26.00 3.13 -23.80
CA SER A 61 -25.32 3.78 -24.93
C SER A 61 -24.05 4.51 -24.49
N LYS A 62 -23.09 4.69 -25.40
CA LYS A 62 -21.93 5.57 -25.20
C LYS A 62 -22.34 7.00 -24.80
N MET A 63 -23.42 7.52 -25.38
CA MET A 63 -23.97 8.83 -24.99
C MET A 63 -24.39 8.86 -23.51
N THR A 64 -24.90 7.74 -22.98
CA THR A 64 -25.20 7.61 -21.55
C THR A 64 -23.92 7.62 -20.72
N PHE A 65 -22.86 6.92 -21.14
CA PHE A 65 -21.55 6.98 -20.48
C PHE A 65 -21.03 8.42 -20.40
N TYR A 66 -20.92 9.09 -21.55
CA TYR A 66 -20.32 10.43 -21.63
C TYR A 66 -21.16 11.53 -20.96
N ARG A 67 -22.44 11.26 -20.66
CA ARG A 67 -23.27 12.14 -19.82
C ARG A 67 -22.77 12.22 -18.37
N TYR A 68 -22.17 11.15 -17.84
CA TYR A 68 -21.71 11.09 -16.44
C TYR A 68 -20.19 11.13 -16.31
N PHE A 69 -19.47 10.53 -17.26
CA PHE A 69 -18.02 10.36 -17.15
C PHE A 69 -17.32 10.90 -18.38
N GLN A 70 -16.34 11.79 -18.16
CA GLN A 70 -15.56 12.39 -19.23
C GLN A 70 -14.75 11.34 -20.02
N ASN A 71 -14.25 10.32 -19.32
CA ASN A 71 -13.46 9.24 -19.89
C ASN A 71 -13.42 8.04 -18.92
N LYS A 72 -12.79 6.95 -19.37
CA LYS A 72 -12.58 5.72 -18.60
C LYS A 72 -11.87 5.97 -17.26
N ILE A 73 -10.86 6.84 -17.24
CA ILE A 73 -10.09 7.17 -16.03
C ILE A 73 -10.96 7.90 -15.00
N HIS A 74 -11.83 8.81 -15.44
CA HIS A 74 -12.77 9.51 -14.55
C HIS A 74 -13.74 8.53 -13.86
N LEU A 75 -14.25 7.55 -14.60
CA LEU A 75 -15.08 6.47 -14.04
C LEU A 75 -14.28 5.58 -13.09
N PHE A 76 -13.05 5.22 -13.45
CA PHE A 76 -12.16 4.44 -12.59
C PHE A 76 -11.90 5.13 -11.25
N LEU A 77 -11.52 6.41 -11.27
CA LEU A 77 -11.31 7.21 -10.06
C LEU A 77 -12.59 7.31 -9.20
N PHE A 78 -13.76 7.44 -9.83
CA PHE A 78 -15.03 7.43 -9.11
C PHE A 78 -15.28 6.10 -8.40
N ILE A 79 -14.98 4.98 -9.04
CA ILE A 79 -15.11 3.63 -8.46
C ILE A 79 -14.09 3.43 -7.32
N ILE A 80 -12.83 3.82 -7.50
CA ILE A 80 -11.82 3.79 -6.44
C ILE A 80 -12.27 4.63 -5.24
N ASN A 81 -12.79 5.84 -5.47
CA ASN A 81 -13.35 6.67 -4.39
C ASN A 81 -14.49 5.93 -3.66
N ARG A 82 -15.39 5.28 -4.40
CA ARG A 82 -16.52 4.51 -3.82
C ARG A 82 -16.04 3.32 -2.98
N ILE A 83 -15.00 2.62 -3.41
CA ILE A 83 -14.37 1.53 -2.65
C ILE A 83 -13.73 2.10 -1.37
N MET A 84 -12.93 3.15 -1.50
CA MET A 84 -12.26 3.83 -0.38
C MET A 84 -13.25 4.35 0.67
N THR A 85 -14.33 5.02 0.25
CA THR A 85 -15.37 5.52 1.18
C THR A 85 -16.11 4.39 1.89
N ARG A 86 -16.34 3.24 1.24
CA ARG A 86 -16.90 2.05 1.91
C ARG A 86 -15.95 1.50 2.97
N ALA A 87 -14.66 1.39 2.65
CA ALA A 87 -13.64 0.91 3.58
C ALA A 87 -13.45 1.89 4.76
N GLU A 88 -13.49 3.20 4.51
CA GLU A 88 -13.47 4.24 5.54
C GLU A 88 -14.65 4.10 6.51
N LYS A 89 -15.86 3.89 6.00
CA LYS A 89 -17.04 3.69 6.84
C LYS A 89 -16.89 2.45 7.73
N LYS A 90 -16.49 1.31 7.16
CA LYS A 90 -16.22 0.08 7.91
C LYS A 90 -15.15 0.29 8.98
N TYR A 91 -14.08 1.03 8.66
CA TYR A 91 -13.04 1.37 9.63
C TYR A 91 -13.62 2.12 10.85
N TYR A 92 -14.46 3.12 10.63
CA TYR A 92 -15.12 3.83 11.74
C TYR A 92 -16.03 2.92 12.58
N GLU A 93 -16.77 2.03 11.93
CA GLU A 93 -17.62 1.03 12.60
C GLU A 93 -16.77 0.14 13.51
N ILE A 94 -15.60 -0.33 13.05
CA ILE A 94 -14.65 -1.12 13.85
C ILE A 94 -14.09 -0.31 15.04
N MET A 95 -13.64 0.92 14.77
CA MET A 95 -13.01 1.75 15.81
C MET A 95 -13.98 2.17 16.92
N ALA A 96 -15.28 2.26 16.61
CA ALA A 96 -16.35 2.58 17.56
C ALA A 96 -16.70 1.43 18.52
N GLN A 97 -16.27 0.20 18.25
CA GLN A 97 -16.57 -0.95 19.11
C GLN A 97 -15.84 -0.86 20.46
N ASP A 98 -16.46 -1.41 21.51
CA ASP A 98 -15.88 -1.55 22.84
C ASP A 98 -15.16 -2.90 22.98
N VAL A 99 -14.11 -3.07 22.19
CA VAL A 99 -13.21 -4.23 22.21
C VAL A 99 -11.76 -3.75 22.23
N ASP A 100 -10.83 -4.64 22.61
CA ASP A 100 -9.41 -4.32 22.61
C ASP A 100 -8.89 -3.96 21.20
N TYR A 101 -7.78 -3.23 21.14
CA TYR A 101 -7.21 -2.81 19.86
C TYR A 101 -6.70 -3.98 19.02
N LYS A 102 -6.34 -5.11 19.63
CA LYS A 102 -5.86 -6.29 18.91
C LYS A 102 -6.99 -6.90 18.09
N GLU A 103 -8.19 -6.94 18.64
CA GLU A 103 -9.39 -7.39 17.93
C GLU A 103 -9.80 -6.40 16.83
N LYS A 104 -9.70 -5.08 17.10
CA LYS A 104 -9.87 -4.07 16.05
C LYS A 104 -8.87 -4.24 14.91
N ALA A 105 -7.60 -4.50 15.23
CA ALA A 105 -6.57 -4.75 14.23
C ALA A 105 -6.92 -5.98 13.38
N ARG A 106 -7.37 -7.09 13.99
CA ARG A 106 -7.88 -8.26 13.28
C ARG A 106 -9.02 -7.93 12.32
N GLN A 107 -10.02 -7.19 12.78
CA GLN A 107 -11.14 -6.78 11.92
C GLN A 107 -10.69 -5.86 10.77
N ILE A 108 -9.70 -4.99 11.01
CA ILE A 108 -9.12 -4.15 9.95
C ILE A 108 -8.39 -5.00 8.92
N VAL A 109 -7.62 -6.00 9.34
CA VAL A 109 -6.98 -6.97 8.43
C VAL A 109 -8.03 -7.69 7.60
N GLN A 110 -9.05 -8.25 8.24
CA GLN A 110 -10.13 -8.97 7.55
C GLN A 110 -10.86 -8.09 6.53
N MET A 111 -11.20 -6.86 6.92
CA MET A 111 -11.80 -5.86 6.02
C MET A 111 -10.91 -5.59 4.80
N LYS A 112 -9.58 -5.51 4.97
CA LYS A 112 -8.63 -5.30 3.87
C LYS A 112 -8.63 -6.48 2.91
N ILE A 113 -8.54 -7.71 3.45
CA ILE A 113 -8.59 -8.96 2.67
C ILE A 113 -9.88 -9.02 1.85
N GLU A 114 -11.04 -8.85 2.49
CA GLU A 114 -12.36 -8.83 1.82
C GLU A 114 -12.45 -7.77 0.73
N THR A 115 -11.89 -6.58 0.97
CA THR A 115 -11.94 -5.50 -0.01
C THR A 115 -11.11 -5.85 -1.25
N SER A 116 -10.00 -6.57 -1.09
CA SER A 116 -9.10 -6.97 -2.19
C SER A 116 -9.42 -8.32 -2.82
N GLN A 117 -10.36 -9.11 -2.27
CA GLN A 117 -10.60 -10.49 -2.70
C GLN A 117 -10.92 -10.60 -4.21
N ASP A 118 -11.67 -9.62 -4.74
CA ASP A 118 -12.12 -9.60 -6.13
C ASP A 118 -11.11 -8.92 -7.07
N PHE A 119 -9.99 -8.42 -6.55
CA PHE A 119 -9.04 -7.64 -7.33
C PHE A 119 -8.12 -8.57 -8.11
N SER A 120 -8.11 -8.44 -9.42
CA SER A 120 -7.06 -9.03 -10.25
C SER A 120 -5.69 -8.42 -9.93
N TYR A 121 -4.63 -9.12 -10.30
CA TYR A 121 -3.27 -8.58 -10.23
C TYR A 121 -3.16 -7.22 -10.94
N GLN A 122 -3.75 -7.11 -12.13
CA GLN A 122 -3.71 -5.87 -12.89
C GLN A 122 -4.45 -4.74 -12.15
N MET A 123 -5.61 -5.02 -11.55
CA MET A 123 -6.31 -4.03 -10.72
C MET A 123 -5.47 -3.56 -9.52
N LEU A 124 -4.82 -4.49 -8.82
CA LEU A 124 -3.92 -4.14 -7.71
C LEU A 124 -2.76 -3.28 -8.17
N LYS A 125 -2.15 -3.58 -9.32
CA LYS A 125 -1.09 -2.77 -9.92
C LYS A 125 -1.59 -1.39 -10.33
N ASP A 126 -2.76 -1.30 -10.94
CA ASP A 126 -3.37 -0.03 -11.36
C ASP A 126 -3.74 0.88 -10.17
N TYR A 127 -4.05 0.27 -9.02
CA TYR A 127 -4.33 0.95 -7.76
C TYR A 127 -3.04 1.34 -7.02
N LEU A 128 -2.13 0.40 -6.77
CA LEU A 128 -0.97 0.60 -5.91
C LEU A 128 0.25 1.20 -6.62
N ASN A 129 0.40 0.93 -7.92
CA ASN A 129 1.57 1.33 -8.72
C ASN A 129 1.14 1.83 -10.12
N SER A 130 0.15 2.72 -10.15
CA SER A 130 -0.40 3.25 -11.40
C SER A 130 0.65 4.01 -12.21
N PRO A 131 0.77 3.78 -13.53
CA PRO A 131 1.58 4.62 -14.41
C PRO A 131 0.95 6.01 -14.64
N TYR A 132 -0.33 6.19 -14.29
CA TYR A 132 -1.05 7.45 -14.50
C TYR A 132 -0.85 8.43 -13.34
N PRO A 133 -0.24 9.62 -13.57
CA PRO A 133 0.08 10.56 -12.50
C PRO A 133 -1.15 11.06 -11.72
N ASN A 134 -2.29 11.22 -12.39
CA ASN A 134 -3.54 11.66 -11.75
C ASN A 134 -4.13 10.58 -10.83
N ILE A 135 -4.02 9.30 -11.20
CA ILE A 135 -4.44 8.18 -10.34
C ILE A 135 -3.55 8.10 -9.12
N LYS A 136 -2.23 8.10 -9.31
CA LYS A 136 -1.25 8.09 -8.20
C LYS A 136 -1.47 9.27 -7.25
N LYS A 137 -1.66 10.48 -7.79
CA LYS A 137 -1.95 11.68 -6.99
C LYS A 137 -3.25 11.54 -6.19
N PHE A 138 -4.32 11.04 -6.81
CA PHE A 138 -5.60 10.85 -6.15
C PHE A 138 -5.49 9.87 -4.98
N ILE A 139 -4.85 8.72 -5.20
CA ILE A 139 -4.69 7.66 -4.19
C ILE A 139 -3.81 8.16 -3.04
N ASN A 140 -2.66 8.76 -3.33
CA ASN A 140 -1.77 9.30 -2.30
C ASN A 140 -2.46 10.37 -1.43
N GLN A 141 -3.29 11.22 -2.05
CA GLN A 141 -4.06 12.21 -1.30
C GLN A 141 -5.07 11.53 -0.38
N LYS A 142 -5.85 10.57 -0.89
CA LYS A 142 -6.82 9.82 -0.08
C LYS A 142 -6.16 9.05 1.07
N THR A 143 -5.04 8.40 0.80
CA THR A 143 -4.23 7.73 1.84
C THR A 143 -3.77 8.73 2.91
N SER A 144 -3.35 9.93 2.51
CA SER A 144 -2.94 10.98 3.47
C SER A 144 -4.12 11.50 4.31
N GLU A 145 -5.30 11.68 3.71
CA GLU A 145 -6.54 12.06 4.41
C GLU A 145 -6.91 11.02 5.47
N TYR A 146 -6.88 9.73 5.11
CA TYR A 146 -7.17 8.63 6.05
C TYR A 146 -6.09 8.42 7.10
N PHE A 147 -4.84 8.69 6.77
CA PHE A 147 -3.75 8.61 7.74
C PHE A 147 -3.93 9.62 8.88
N HIS A 148 -4.47 10.81 8.61
CA HIS A 148 -4.76 11.78 9.66
C HIS A 148 -5.79 11.26 10.68
N LEU A 149 -6.78 10.50 10.21
CA LEU A 149 -7.78 9.87 11.08
C LEU A 149 -7.15 8.76 11.92
N PHE A 150 -6.39 7.87 11.26
CA PHE A 150 -5.65 6.80 11.92
C PHE A 150 -4.72 7.34 13.02
N LEU A 151 -4.05 8.47 12.79
CA LEU A 151 -3.10 9.07 13.73
C LEU A 151 -3.73 9.38 15.09
N LYS A 152 -4.99 9.87 15.11
CA LYS A 152 -5.70 10.19 16.34
C LYS A 152 -5.91 8.94 17.19
N ASP A 153 -6.35 7.85 16.59
CA ASP A 153 -6.63 6.62 17.30
C ASP A 153 -5.36 5.84 17.64
N PHE A 154 -4.35 5.93 16.78
CA PHE A 154 -3.01 5.40 17.02
C PHE A 154 -2.39 5.96 18.29
N HIS A 155 -2.45 7.29 18.49
CA HIS A 155 -1.92 7.91 19.70
C HIS A 155 -2.67 7.48 20.97
N LYS A 156 -4.00 7.34 20.92
CA LYS A 156 -4.78 6.82 22.05
C LYS A 156 -4.38 5.38 22.38
N ALA A 157 -4.22 4.54 21.36
CA ALA A 157 -3.80 3.16 21.54
C ALA A 157 -2.37 3.07 22.11
N GLN A 158 -1.45 3.94 21.70
CA GLN A 158 -0.11 4.05 22.31
C GLN A 158 -0.16 4.46 23.79
N GLN A 159 -1.03 5.42 24.15
CA GLN A 159 -1.20 5.85 25.54
C GLN A 159 -1.72 4.72 26.43
N ARG A 160 -2.62 3.89 25.90
CA ARG A 160 -3.16 2.70 26.57
C ARG A 160 -2.19 1.50 26.58
N GLY A 161 -1.07 1.60 25.87
CA GLY A 161 -0.12 0.49 25.74
C GLY A 161 -0.58 -0.61 24.79
N GLU A 162 -1.61 -0.37 23.99
CA GLU A 162 -2.17 -1.29 22.99
C GLU A 162 -1.36 -1.31 21.68
N ILE A 163 -0.51 -0.29 21.46
CA ILE A 163 0.46 -0.18 20.37
C ILE A 163 1.83 0.14 20.99
N ARG A 164 2.92 -0.35 20.37
CA ARG A 164 4.29 -0.05 20.80
C ARG A 164 4.53 1.47 20.88
N LYS A 165 5.06 1.96 22.00
CA LYS A 165 5.33 3.40 22.22
C LYS A 165 6.47 3.95 21.36
N ASN A 166 7.40 3.08 20.93
CA ASN A 166 8.60 3.47 20.20
C ASN A 166 8.41 3.50 18.67
N ILE A 167 7.25 3.10 18.15
CA ILE A 167 6.97 3.25 16.72
C ILE A 167 6.44 4.65 16.42
N LYS A 168 7.08 5.31 15.45
CA LYS A 168 6.70 6.64 14.99
C LYS A 168 5.57 6.55 13.97
N PRO A 169 4.49 7.35 14.09
CA PRO A 169 3.43 7.35 13.08
C PRO A 169 3.94 7.71 11.67
N GLU A 170 4.95 8.59 11.57
CA GLU A 170 5.53 8.97 10.28
C GLU A 170 6.18 7.79 9.56
N PHE A 171 6.79 6.87 10.31
CA PHE A 171 7.32 5.63 9.74
C PHE A 171 6.20 4.76 9.18
N ILE A 172 5.06 4.68 9.87
CA ILE A 172 3.89 3.96 9.38
C ILE A 172 3.40 4.54 8.06
N LEU A 173 3.19 5.86 7.98
CA LEU A 173 2.76 6.50 6.73
C LEU A 173 3.75 6.24 5.60
N TYR A 174 5.04 6.32 5.90
CA TYR A 174 6.09 6.06 4.92
C TYR A 174 5.99 4.63 4.37
N ILE A 175 5.88 3.63 5.24
CA ILE A 175 5.74 2.22 4.84
C ILE A 175 4.43 1.99 4.07
N LEU A 176 3.30 2.51 4.54
CA LEU A 176 2.01 2.36 3.86
C LEU A 176 2.04 2.90 2.43
N ASN A 177 2.70 4.04 2.19
CA ASN A 177 2.88 4.60 0.86
C ASN A 177 3.82 3.79 -0.04
N ARG A 178 4.65 2.92 0.55
CA ARG A 178 5.60 2.05 -0.14
C ARG A 178 5.09 0.63 -0.33
N LEU A 179 3.98 0.24 0.31
CA LEU A 179 3.41 -1.11 0.14
C LEU A 179 3.12 -1.44 -1.33
N GLY A 180 2.78 -0.43 -2.13
CA GLY A 180 2.57 -0.61 -3.56
C GLY A 180 3.81 -0.95 -4.37
N ASP A 181 5.00 -0.59 -3.87
CA ASP A 181 6.27 -0.95 -4.51
C ASP A 181 6.49 -2.48 -4.41
N PHE A 182 6.12 -3.11 -3.30
CA PHE A 182 6.24 -4.56 -3.11
C PHE A 182 5.29 -5.35 -4.02
N VAL A 183 4.05 -4.89 -4.18
CA VAL A 183 3.08 -5.51 -5.08
C VAL A 183 3.46 -5.33 -6.56
N GLY A 184 4.35 -4.38 -6.86
CA GLY A 184 4.90 -4.18 -8.20
C GLY A 184 6.21 -4.93 -8.48
N ASP A 185 6.82 -5.56 -7.48
CA ASP A 185 8.13 -6.22 -7.60
C ASP A 185 7.97 -7.68 -8.01
N GLU A 186 8.33 -7.98 -9.26
CA GLU A 186 8.23 -9.33 -9.83
C GLU A 186 9.13 -10.35 -9.10
N ASN A 187 10.26 -9.92 -8.53
CA ASN A 187 11.15 -10.81 -7.77
C ASN A 187 10.54 -11.23 -6.44
N LEU A 188 9.66 -10.40 -5.87
CA LEU A 188 8.93 -10.76 -4.67
C LEU A 188 7.70 -11.60 -5.04
N LEU A 189 6.95 -11.19 -6.06
CA LEU A 189 5.70 -11.84 -6.47
C LEU A 189 5.89 -13.30 -6.90
N GLN A 190 7.03 -13.67 -7.47
CA GLN A 190 7.31 -15.06 -7.86
C GLN A 190 7.24 -16.06 -6.69
N HIS A 191 7.31 -15.57 -5.44
CA HIS A 191 7.22 -16.39 -4.24
C HIS A 191 5.80 -16.59 -3.72
N TYR A 192 4.79 -15.94 -4.32
CA TYR A 192 3.41 -16.00 -3.89
C TYR A 192 2.54 -16.61 -4.98
N ALA A 193 1.55 -17.42 -4.59
CA ALA A 193 0.58 -17.98 -5.52
C ALA A 193 -0.32 -16.90 -6.12
N SER A 194 -0.50 -15.79 -5.39
CA SER A 194 -1.30 -14.66 -5.84
C SER A 194 -0.89 -13.34 -5.18
N PRO A 195 -1.17 -12.18 -5.81
CA PRO A 195 -0.99 -10.87 -5.19
C PRO A 195 -1.81 -10.66 -3.90
N GLN A 196 -2.93 -11.38 -3.78
CA GLN A 196 -3.78 -11.38 -2.58
C GLN A 196 -3.04 -11.98 -1.39
N GLU A 197 -2.33 -13.08 -1.60
CA GLU A 197 -1.50 -13.73 -0.58
C GLU A 197 -0.41 -12.77 -0.07
N LEU A 198 0.30 -12.10 -0.99
CA LEU A 198 1.27 -11.05 -0.62
C LEU A 198 0.60 -9.89 0.13
N THR A 199 -0.59 -9.47 -0.30
CA THR A 199 -1.33 -8.38 0.36
C THR A 199 -1.73 -8.77 1.78
N GLU A 200 -2.17 -10.02 1.97
CA GLU A 200 -2.49 -10.58 3.29
C GLU A 200 -1.24 -10.65 4.17
N GLU A 201 -0.12 -11.17 3.67
CA GLU A 201 1.13 -11.24 4.42
C GLU A 201 1.61 -9.85 4.85
N LEU A 202 1.66 -8.88 3.93
CA LEU A 202 2.05 -7.50 4.22
C LEU A 202 1.11 -6.85 5.24
N THR A 203 -0.19 -7.10 5.13
CA THR A 203 -1.20 -6.56 6.05
C THR A 203 -1.02 -7.15 7.44
N ASN A 204 -0.83 -8.47 7.55
CA ASN A 204 -0.56 -9.16 8.81
C ASN A 204 0.74 -8.67 9.44
N PHE A 205 1.84 -8.67 8.68
CA PHE A 205 3.15 -8.19 9.13
C PHE A 205 3.06 -6.77 9.67
N PHE A 206 2.35 -5.88 8.97
CA PHE A 206 2.16 -4.51 9.41
C PHE A 206 1.33 -4.42 10.70
N PHE A 207 0.09 -4.93 10.70
CA PHE A 207 -0.85 -4.72 11.82
C PHE A 207 -0.42 -5.46 13.09
N PHE A 208 0.10 -6.68 12.98
CA PHE A 208 0.62 -7.40 14.15
C PHE A 208 2.01 -6.93 14.54
N GLY A 209 2.82 -6.48 13.58
CA GLY A 209 4.14 -5.93 13.85
C GLY A 209 4.09 -4.66 14.70
N ILE A 210 3.04 -3.85 14.66
CA ILE A 210 2.94 -2.63 15.48
C ILE A 210 2.43 -2.86 16.91
N LEU A 211 1.85 -4.03 17.19
CA LEU A 211 1.37 -4.38 18.53
C LEU A 211 2.54 -4.59 19.50
N PRO A 212 2.34 -4.38 20.81
CA PRO A 212 3.32 -4.73 21.82
C PRO A 212 3.78 -6.18 21.61
N ALA A 213 5.08 -6.40 21.67
CA ALA A 213 5.56 -7.77 21.81
C ALA A 213 4.92 -8.33 23.09
N ASN A 214 4.42 -9.56 23.06
CA ASN A 214 4.47 -10.34 24.29
C ASN A 214 5.92 -10.23 24.76
N PRO A 215 6.20 -9.81 26.00
CA PRO A 215 7.57 -9.84 26.47
C PRO A 215 8.07 -11.23 26.16
N ILE A 216 9.06 -11.34 25.27
CA ILE A 216 9.92 -12.51 25.24
C ILE A 216 10.37 -12.56 26.68
N ALA A 217 9.89 -13.55 27.43
CA ALA A 217 10.30 -13.72 28.82
C ALA A 217 11.82 -13.58 28.78
N SER A 218 12.34 -12.50 29.36
CA SER A 218 13.77 -12.31 29.44
C SER A 218 14.29 -13.63 30.00
N PRO A 219 15.29 -14.28 29.37
CA PRO A 219 15.89 -15.46 29.96
C PRO A 219 16.19 -15.09 31.42
N PRO A 220 15.83 -15.94 32.40
CA PRO A 220 16.06 -15.61 33.80
C PRO A 220 17.51 -15.15 33.91
N GLU A 221 17.70 -13.93 34.42
CA GLU A 221 19.04 -13.40 34.67
C GLU A 221 19.75 -14.45 35.53
N ASN A 222 20.72 -15.14 34.94
CA ASN A 222 21.54 -16.08 35.68
C ASN A 222 22.26 -15.28 36.76
N SER A 223 21.74 -15.37 37.97
CA SER A 223 22.48 -15.10 39.20
C SER A 223 23.64 -16.09 39.27
N SER A 224 24.74 -15.76 38.62
CA SER A 224 26.02 -16.41 38.87
C SER A 224 27.10 -15.35 38.91
N SER A 225 27.15 -14.67 40.06
CA SER A 225 28.39 -14.19 40.64
C SER A 225 29.30 -15.39 40.90
N SER A 226 30.22 -15.69 39.99
CA SER A 226 31.43 -16.46 40.34
C SER A 226 32.49 -16.34 39.24
N GLY A 227 33.69 -15.93 39.63
CA GLY A 227 34.92 -16.28 38.91
C GLY A 227 35.38 -15.32 37.82
N ARG A 228 36.00 -14.20 38.22
CA ARG A 228 37.11 -13.64 37.42
C ARG A 228 38.20 -14.71 37.34
N GLN A 229 38.55 -15.15 36.13
CA GLN A 229 39.89 -15.64 35.83
C GLN A 229 40.41 -14.90 34.60
N GLU A 230 41.52 -14.21 34.81
CA GLU A 230 42.30 -13.48 33.81
C GLU A 230 42.84 -14.45 32.75
N ALA A 231 42.45 -14.25 31.49
CA ALA A 231 43.14 -14.86 30.35
C ALA A 231 44.21 -13.89 29.84
N LYS A 232 45.47 -14.23 30.09
CA LYS A 232 46.68 -13.56 29.59
C LYS A 232 46.68 -13.53 28.05
N HIS A 233 46.99 -12.37 27.48
CA HIS A 233 47.33 -12.21 26.05
C HIS A 233 48.59 -13.01 25.66
N PRO A 234 48.62 -13.63 24.48
CA PRO A 234 49.85 -13.86 23.74
C PRO A 234 50.11 -12.74 22.70
N PRO A 235 51.38 -12.49 22.34
CA PRO A 235 51.78 -11.29 21.60
C PRO A 235 51.57 -11.41 20.09
N SER A 236 51.35 -10.26 19.46
CA SER A 236 51.32 -10.06 18.01
C SER A 236 52.70 -10.29 17.36
N PRO A 237 52.79 -10.86 16.14
CA PRO A 237 53.96 -10.67 15.29
C PRO A 237 53.79 -9.47 14.35
N SER A 238 54.83 -8.64 14.32
CA SER A 238 55.01 -7.48 13.45
C SER A 238 55.53 -7.87 12.05
N SER A 239 55.01 -7.15 11.05
CA SER A 239 55.59 -6.66 9.79
C SER A 239 56.32 -7.61 8.83
N ALA A 240 55.85 -7.65 7.57
CA ALA A 240 56.52 -6.96 6.44
C ALA A 240 55.87 -7.30 5.09
N GLY A 241 55.69 -6.28 4.24
CA GLY A 241 56.01 -6.44 2.82
C GLY A 241 54.91 -6.24 1.78
N LYS A 242 54.85 -5.00 1.28
CA LYS A 242 54.70 -4.62 -0.15
C LYS A 242 53.32 -4.71 -0.81
N GLN A 243 52.76 -3.51 -1.07
CA GLN A 243 52.02 -3.21 -2.32
C GLN A 243 52.99 -3.31 -3.52
N PRO A 244 52.49 -3.55 -4.76
CA PRO A 244 52.11 -2.42 -5.60
C PRO A 244 50.88 -2.62 -6.50
N SER A 245 50.20 -1.49 -6.72
CA SER A 245 49.71 -0.96 -8.00
C SER A 245 48.77 -1.75 -8.91
N ALA A 246 47.58 -1.16 -9.09
CA ALA A 246 46.70 -1.35 -10.23
C ALA A 246 47.21 -0.64 -11.51
N VAL A 247 46.55 -1.01 -12.62
CA VAL A 247 46.35 -0.30 -13.91
C VAL A 247 47.24 -0.73 -15.09
N HIS A 248 46.73 -1.64 -15.92
CA HIS A 248 46.49 -1.42 -17.36
C HIS A 248 45.95 -2.72 -18.01
N GLN A 249 44.75 -2.68 -18.58
CA GLN A 249 44.47 -3.35 -19.85
C GLN A 249 43.18 -2.81 -20.46
N THR A 250 43.38 -1.90 -21.42
CA THR A 250 42.50 -1.61 -22.55
C THR A 250 42.23 -2.88 -23.36
N GLN A 251 40.97 -3.17 -23.68
CA GLN A 251 40.61 -3.94 -24.87
C GLN A 251 39.66 -3.14 -25.75
N LYS A 252 40.21 -2.82 -26.92
CA LYS A 252 39.57 -2.35 -28.15
C LYS A 252 39.07 -3.57 -28.94
N ASN A 253 38.11 -3.27 -29.83
CA ASN A 253 37.66 -4.02 -31.02
C ASN A 253 36.66 -5.16 -30.74
N SER A 254 35.55 -5.29 -31.46
CA SER A 254 35.40 -5.05 -32.90
C SER A 254 33.93 -4.85 -33.28
N SER A 255 33.69 -3.83 -34.10
CA SER A 255 32.53 -3.75 -34.98
C SER A 255 32.73 -4.70 -36.16
N SER A 256 31.71 -5.49 -36.49
CA SER A 256 31.51 -6.03 -37.83
C SER A 256 30.04 -5.87 -38.21
N ARG A 257 29.86 -5.61 -39.51
CA ARG A 257 28.75 -4.91 -40.16
C ARG A 257 28.35 -5.77 -41.33
N VAL A 258 27.10 -6.22 -41.43
CA VAL A 258 26.46 -6.67 -42.69
C VAL A 258 24.94 -6.50 -42.47
N LYS A 259 24.24 -5.47 -42.99
CA LYS A 259 23.71 -5.25 -44.35
C LYS A 259 22.93 -6.44 -44.96
N LYS A 260 21.61 -6.41 -44.86
CA LYS A 260 20.69 -6.21 -46.00
C LYS A 260 19.27 -6.01 -45.50
#